data_AF-A0A2W4X624-F1
#
_entry.id   AF-A0A2W4X624-F1
#
_cell.length_a   1.000
_cell.length_b   1.000
_cell.length_c   1.000
_cell.angle_alpha   90.00
_cell.angle_beta   90.00
_cell.angle_gamma   90.00
#
_symmetry.space_group_name_H-M   'P 1'
#
loop_
_entity.id
_entity.type
_entity.pdbx_description
1 polymer ?
#
loop_
_entity_poly.entity_id
_entity_poly.type
_entity_poly.pdbx_seq_one_letter_code
_entity_poly.pdbx_strand_id
1 'polypeptide(L)'
;MLDLKPKSRPAPSPPAKTWRNYYRIYRVLNLDRLGTVFPGVHAGPDTFPSQEIAESHGLHLVAALNWPGRCIVEFAGAFPEGERAN
;
A
#
# COMPACT_ATOMS: atom_id res chain seq x y z
N MET A 1 -27.92 17.23 -35.48
CA MET A 1 -28.14 16.50 -34.22
C MET A 1 -26.85 15.76 -33.91
N LEU A 2 -26.19 16.05 -32.78
CA LEU A 2 -24.95 15.38 -32.38
C LEU A 2 -25.28 14.18 -31.49
N ASP A 3 -25.06 12.98 -31.99
CA ASP A 3 -25.14 11.72 -31.23
C ASP A 3 -23.94 11.58 -30.28
N LEU A 4 -24.14 12.01 -29.03
CA LEU A 4 -23.23 11.75 -27.93
C LEU A 4 -23.39 10.29 -27.49
N LYS A 5 -22.55 9.39 -28.02
CA LYS A 5 -22.42 8.02 -27.53
C LYS A 5 -22.05 8.04 -26.03
N PRO A 6 -22.79 7.34 -25.15
CA PRO A 6 -22.45 7.30 -23.74
C PRO A 6 -21.12 6.58 -23.57
N LYS A 7 -20.17 7.28 -22.93
CA LYS A 7 -18.85 6.77 -22.56
C LYS A 7 -19.08 5.56 -21.66
N SER A 8 -18.78 4.37 -22.16
CA SER A 8 -18.93 3.11 -21.44
C SER A 8 -18.20 3.22 -20.11
N ARG A 9 -18.94 3.15 -19.00
CA ARG A 9 -18.37 3.09 -17.65
C ARG A 9 -17.45 1.86 -17.61
N PRO A 10 -16.19 1.96 -17.15
CA PRO A 10 -15.36 0.78 -16.99
C PRO A 10 -16.12 -0.23 -16.12
N ALA A 11 -16.13 -1.49 -16.56
CA ALA A 11 -16.76 -2.57 -15.80
C ALA A 11 -16.17 -2.59 -14.39
N PRO A 12 -16.96 -2.92 -13.35
CA PRO A 12 -16.42 -3.09 -12.00
C PRO A 12 -15.30 -4.12 -12.10
N SER A 13 -14.06 -3.70 -11.83
CA SER A 13 -12.94 -4.64 -11.70
C SER A 13 -13.36 -5.73 -10.71
N PRO A 14 -13.11 -7.02 -11.01
CA PRO A 14 -13.41 -8.09 -10.07
C PRO A 14 -12.80 -7.72 -8.70
N PRO A 15 -13.50 -7.98 -7.59
CA PRO A 15 -12.98 -7.64 -6.27
C PRO A 15 -11.58 -8.24 -6.16
N ALA A 16 -10.61 -7.38 -5.86
CA ALA A 16 -9.24 -7.81 -5.74
C ALA A 16 -9.16 -8.97 -4.75
N LYS A 17 -8.55 -10.07 -5.18
CA LYS A 17 -8.48 -11.30 -4.38
C LYS A 17 -7.66 -11.08 -3.10
N THR A 18 -6.79 -10.09 -3.11
CA THR A 18 -5.78 -9.81 -2.08
C THR A 18 -5.44 -8.32 -2.12
N TRP A 19 -5.26 -7.72 -0.94
CA TRP A 19 -4.81 -6.35 -0.73
C TRP A 19 -3.42 -6.35 -0.11
N ARG A 20 -2.57 -5.39 -0.49
CA ARG A 20 -1.22 -5.26 0.06
C ARG A 20 -0.96 -3.83 0.50
N ASN A 21 -0.32 -3.70 1.66
CA ASN A 21 0.09 -2.41 2.20
C ASN A 21 1.32 -1.90 1.48
N TYR A 22 1.40 -0.59 1.32
CA TYR A 22 2.58 0.09 0.82
C TYR A 22 3.05 1.09 1.87
N TYR A 23 4.37 1.17 2.02
CA TYR A 23 5.02 1.99 3.02
C TYR A 23 6.05 2.88 2.37
N ARG A 24 6.04 4.16 2.71
CA ARG A 24 7.09 5.10 2.34
C ARG A 24 8.17 5.08 3.42
N ILE A 25 9.38 4.77 3.01
CA ILE A 25 10.55 4.69 3.88
C ILE A 25 11.43 5.90 3.60
N TYR A 26 11.82 6.64 4.64
CA TYR A 26 12.58 7.90 4.51
C TYR A 26 14.08 7.74 4.73
N ARG A 27 14.51 6.62 5.31
CA ARG A 27 15.91 6.35 5.66
C ARG A 27 16.31 4.96 5.24
N VAL A 28 17.61 4.74 5.05
CA VAL A 28 18.13 3.38 4.87
C VAL A 28 17.89 2.60 6.17
N LEU A 29 17.11 1.53 6.08
CA LEU A 29 16.83 0.61 7.17
C LEU A 29 17.60 -0.68 6.94
N ASN A 30 18.43 -1.08 7.90
CA ASN A 30 19.05 -2.40 7.87
C ASN A 30 18.20 -3.35 8.71
N LEU A 31 17.28 -4.06 8.07
CA LEU A 31 16.36 -4.97 8.71
C LEU A 31 16.96 -6.38 8.77
N ASP A 32 18.15 -6.55 9.33
CA ASP A 32 18.86 -7.83 9.57
C ASP A 32 18.52 -8.97 8.56
N ARG A 33 17.50 -9.80 8.85
CA ARG A 33 17.03 -10.91 8.00
C ARG A 33 16.39 -10.54 6.66
N LEU A 34 15.82 -9.34 6.55
CA LEU A 34 15.20 -8.76 5.36
C LEU A 34 16.19 -7.93 4.51
N GLY A 35 17.41 -7.74 5.01
CA GLY A 35 18.45 -6.97 4.34
C GLY A 35 18.24 -5.45 4.43
N THR A 36 18.89 -4.71 3.53
CA THR A 36 18.87 -3.25 3.52
C THR A 36 17.71 -2.73 2.67
N VAL A 37 16.81 -1.98 3.30
CA VAL A 37 15.70 -1.30 2.63
C VAL A 37 16.08 0.16 2.40
N PHE A 38 16.02 0.58 1.14
CA PHE A 38 16.36 1.94 0.73
C PHE A 38 15.16 2.89 0.86
N PRO A 39 15.38 4.21 0.94
CA PRO A 39 14.28 5.17 0.88
C PRO A 39 13.44 5.00 -0.40
N GLY A 40 12.13 5.05 -0.27
CA GLY A 40 11.20 4.80 -1.38
C GLY A 40 9.84 4.25 -0.91
N VAL A 41 8.96 3.96 -1.87
CA VAL A 41 7.68 3.28 -1.60
C VAL A 41 7.87 1.79 -1.82
N HIS A 42 7.65 1.01 -0.77
CA HIS A 42 7.84 -0.44 -0.75
C HIS A 42 6.55 -1.16 -0.43
N ALA A 43 6.33 -2.28 -1.08
CA ALA A 43 5.22 -3.16 -0.75
C ALA A 43 5.55 -3.94 0.54
N GLY A 44 4.58 -4.03 1.44
CA GLY A 44 4.65 -4.86 2.64
C GLY A 44 4.73 -6.34 2.30
N PRO A 45 5.24 -7.18 3.23
CA PRO A 45 5.37 -8.61 3.00
C PRO A 45 3.99 -9.30 2.91
N ASP A 46 3.05 -8.89 3.76
CA ASP A 46 1.77 -9.54 3.94
C ASP A 46 0.73 -9.14 2.89
N THR A 47 -0.25 -10.02 2.70
CA THR A 47 -1.45 -9.79 1.88
C THR A 47 -2.69 -10.03 2.72
N PHE A 48 -3.72 -9.23 2.49
CA PHE A 48 -4.94 -9.19 3.30
C PHE A 48 -6.19 -9.47 2.46
N PRO A 49 -7.25 -10.04 3.05
CA PRO A 49 -8.47 -10.36 2.33
C PRO A 49 -9.35 -9.13 2.03
N SER A 50 -9.15 -8.01 2.72
CA SER A 50 -9.87 -6.75 2.49
C SER A 50 -8.98 -5.53 2.71
N GLN A 51 -9.38 -4.40 2.12
CA GLN A 51 -8.71 -3.10 2.27
C GLN A 51 -8.71 -2.65 3.75
N GLU A 52 -9.84 -2.72 4.42
CA GLU A 52 -9.97 -2.27 5.82
C GLU A 52 -9.02 -3.02 6.76
N ILE A 53 -8.89 -4.34 6.58
CA ILE A 53 -7.95 -5.16 7.37
C ILE A 53 -6.51 -4.75 7.05
N ALA A 54 -6.20 -4.53 5.77
CA ALA A 54 -4.89 -4.10 5.32
C ALA A 54 -4.49 -2.76 5.95
N GLU A 55 -5.36 -1.75 5.86
CA GLU A 55 -5.14 -0.41 6.40
C GLU A 55 -4.96 -0.44 7.92
N SER A 56 -5.81 -1.17 8.64
CA SER A 56 -5.73 -1.29 10.09
C SER A 56 -4.39 -1.92 10.53
N HIS A 57 -3.96 -2.99 9.85
CA HIS A 57 -2.64 -3.58 10.05
C HIS A 57 -1.49 -2.62 9.68
N GLY A 58 -1.66 -1.85 8.61
CA GLY A 58 -0.67 -0.89 8.13
C GLY A 58 -0.40 0.21 9.13
N LEU A 59 -1.46 0.81 9.67
CA LEU A 59 -1.37 1.83 10.71
C LEU A 59 -0.77 1.28 12.00
N HIS A 60 -1.16 0.07 12.41
CA HIS A 60 -0.58 -0.59 13.58
C HIS A 60 0.93 -0.86 13.41
N LEU A 61 1.36 -1.31 12.23
CA LEU A 61 2.78 -1.53 11.94
C LEU A 61 3.58 -0.22 12.01
N VAL A 62 3.06 0.85 11.40
CA VAL A 62 3.73 2.17 11.42
C VAL A 62 3.83 2.71 12.85
N ALA A 63 2.79 2.57 13.66
CA ALA A 63 2.80 2.95 15.06
C ALA A 63 3.82 2.14 15.89
N ALA A 64 3.99 0.84 15.57
CA ALA A 64 4.96 -0.02 16.24
C ALA A 64 6.41 0.28 15.82
N LEU A 65 6.62 0.67 14.56
CA LEU A 65 7.96 0.87 13.99
C LEU A 65 8.50 2.28 14.22
N ASN A 66 7.64 3.29 14.25
CA ASN A 66 8.04 4.67 14.52
C ASN A 66 8.15 4.91 16.03
N TRP A 67 9.38 5.11 16.50
CA TRP A 67 9.60 5.59 17.86
C TRP A 67 9.17 7.04 18.07
N PRO A 68 8.82 7.43 19.31
CA PRO A 68 8.48 8.82 19.63
C PRO A 68 9.55 9.80 19.13
N GLY A 69 9.12 10.79 18.33
CA GLY A 69 10.02 11.80 17.75
C GLY A 69 10.81 11.37 16.52
N ARG A 70 10.55 10.18 15.95
CA ARG A 70 11.18 9.71 14.70
C ARG A 70 10.14 9.14 13.74
N CYS A 71 10.06 9.72 12.54
CA CYS A 71 9.32 9.12 11.42
C CYS A 71 10.31 8.41 10.50
N ILE A 72 10.28 7.08 10.51
CA ILE A 72 11.16 6.23 9.71
C ILE A 72 10.37 5.67 8.52
N VAL A 73 9.13 5.25 8.80
CA VAL A 73 8.22 4.64 7.84
C VAL A 73 6.85 5.30 7.95
N GLU A 74 6.20 5.53 6.81
CA GLU A 74 4.85 6.09 6.71
C GLU A 74 3.98 5.15 5.89
N PHE A 75 2.71 5.03 6.27
CA PHE A 75 1.75 4.23 5.52
C PHE A 75 1.33 5.00 4.26
N ALA A 76 1.65 4.46 3.08
CA ALA A 76 1.32 5.08 1.80
C ALA A 76 -0.08 4.69 1.29
N GLY A 77 -0.63 3.57 1.79
CA GLY A 77 -1.96 3.08 1.43
C GLY A 77 -2.01 1.57 1.26
N ALA A 78 -3.23 1.02 1.20
CA ALA A 78 -3.47 -0.36 0.82
C ALA A 78 -4.00 -0.40 -0.61
N PHE A 79 -3.38 -1.22 -1.46
CA PHE A 79 -3.77 -1.36 -2.86
C PHE A 79 -4.04 -2.83 -3.19
N PRO A 80 -4.95 -3.11 -4.14
CA PRO A 80 -5.20 -4.46 -4.59
C PRO A 80 -3.94 -5.06 -5.26
N GLU A 81 -3.66 -6.34 -4.99
CA GLU A 81 -2.50 -7.03 -5.53
C GLU A 81 -2.54 -7.00 -7.07
N GLY A 82 -1.51 -6.44 -7.71
CA GLY A 82 -1.41 -6.28 -9.16
C GLY A 82 -1.61 -4.84 -9.64
N GLU A 83 -2.25 -3.98 -8.85
CA GLU A 83 -2.22 -2.53 -9.09
C GLU A 83 -1.09 -1.94 -8.25
N ARG A 84 -0.01 -1.51 -8.93
CA ARG A 84 1.08 -0.79 -8.26
C ARG A 84 0.58 0.60 -7.85
N ALA A 85 1.01 1.05 -6.67
CA ALA A 85 0.92 2.44 -6.26
C ALA A 85 1.84 3.31 -7.14
N ASN A 86 1.34 3.78 -8.29
CA ASN A 86 1.98 4.78 -9.14
C ASN A 86 0.96 5.82 -9.59
#